data_AF-A0A971AW35-F1
#
_entry.id   AF-A0A971AW35-F1
#
_cell.length_a   1.000
_cell.length_b   1.000
_cell.length_c   1.000
_cell.angle_alpha   90.00
_cell.angle_beta   90.00
_cell.angle_gamma   90.00
#
_symmetry.space_group_name_H-M   'P 1'
#
loop_
_entity.id
_entity.type
_entity.pdbx_description
1 polymer ?
#
loop_
_entity_poly.entity_id
_entity_poly.type
_entity_poly.pdbx_seq_one_letter_code
_entity_poly.pdbx_strand_id
1 'polypeptide(L)'
;MAAVGGHWLKSAQGTRFVTAPGPRRGALEGLHRTLLGLAGDDPTPYDEYGHRESREYGAYILADGTTGRIDGEKADSCIVIPDDLINRLAGAHFVHTHPSGGSFSLDDVLLAQRAKVGSLAAVGVDAGGRRWRYTVRPGPGGWKHRDAYISARAEVEKEVYRRGWIRLDLARAAGRADKTFKTALEIWHRDQVMKRLAARTGLEYTRERIR
;
A
#
# COMPACT_ATOMS: atom_id res chain seq x y z
N MET A 1 -30.06 -14.22 6.81
CA MET A 1 -28.60 -14.03 6.95
C MET A 1 -27.99 -14.06 5.55
N ALA A 2 -27.58 -12.90 5.01
CA ALA A 2 -27.02 -12.80 3.66
C ALA A 2 -25.49 -12.83 3.72
N ALA A 3 -24.85 -13.54 2.78
CA ALA A 3 -23.41 -13.73 2.70
C ALA A 3 -22.66 -12.39 2.56
N VAL A 4 -21.98 -11.99 3.63
CA VAL A 4 -21.11 -10.80 3.70
C VAL A 4 -19.68 -11.23 3.41
N GLY A 5 -19.34 -11.21 2.13
CA GLY A 5 -18.00 -11.51 1.61
C GLY A 5 -18.10 -11.60 0.09
N GLY A 6 -17.24 -10.89 -0.63
CA GLY A 6 -17.24 -10.92 -2.10
C GLY A 6 -17.18 -12.35 -2.64
N HIS A 7 -17.78 -12.58 -3.80
CA HIS A 7 -17.80 -13.87 -4.46
C HIS A 7 -17.06 -13.82 -5.80
N TRP A 8 -16.40 -14.92 -6.14
CA TRP A 8 -15.76 -15.06 -7.44
C TRP A 8 -16.81 -15.38 -8.50
N LEU A 9 -16.90 -14.53 -9.52
CA LEU A 9 -17.73 -14.74 -10.69
C LEU A 9 -16.86 -15.27 -11.83
N LYS A 10 -17.18 -16.47 -12.30
CA LYS A 10 -16.57 -17.06 -13.50
C LYS A 10 -17.39 -16.61 -14.72
N SER A 11 -16.75 -15.97 -15.69
CA SER A 11 -17.37 -15.57 -16.97
C SER A 11 -16.55 -16.11 -18.15
N ALA A 12 -17.10 -15.99 -19.37
CA ALA A 12 -16.41 -16.33 -20.61
C ALA A 12 -15.11 -15.52 -20.84
N GLN A 13 -14.92 -14.41 -20.12
CA GLN A 13 -13.74 -13.54 -20.19
C GLN A 13 -12.74 -13.79 -19.05
N GLY A 14 -13.00 -14.76 -18.15
CA GLY A 14 -12.14 -15.10 -17.02
C GLY A 14 -12.87 -15.08 -15.67
N THR A 15 -12.12 -15.26 -14.58
CA THR A 15 -12.66 -15.24 -13.22
C THR A 15 -12.40 -13.87 -12.60
N ARG A 16 -13.45 -13.17 -12.14
CA ARG A 16 -13.34 -11.85 -11.49
C ARG A 16 -13.89 -11.89 -10.08
N PHE A 17 -13.27 -11.16 -9.16
CA PHE A 17 -13.82 -10.98 -7.82
C PHE A 17 -14.93 -9.95 -7.89
N VAL A 18 -16.09 -10.26 -7.33
CA VAL A 18 -17.16 -9.30 -7.14
C VAL A 18 -17.35 -9.15 -5.64
N THR A 19 -16.84 -8.05 -5.11
CA THR A 19 -17.17 -7.62 -3.75
C THR A 19 -18.69 -7.49 -3.63
N ALA A 20 -19.25 -7.76 -2.44
CA ALA A 20 -20.52 -7.15 -2.04
C ALA A 20 -20.48 -5.66 -2.41
N PRO A 21 -21.59 -5.02 -2.83
CA PRO A 21 -21.58 -3.67 -3.37
C PRO A 21 -20.68 -2.79 -2.51
N GLY A 22 -19.49 -2.51 -3.06
CA GLY A 22 -18.44 -1.89 -2.28
C GLY A 22 -18.91 -0.51 -1.83
N PRO A 23 -18.26 0.08 -0.82
CA PRO A 23 -18.52 1.45 -0.45
C PRO A 23 -18.51 2.33 -1.70
N ARG A 24 -19.54 3.18 -1.83
CA ARG A 24 -19.65 4.11 -2.96
C ARG A 24 -18.32 4.84 -3.10
N ARG A 25 -17.86 5.05 -4.34
CA ARG A 25 -16.60 5.75 -4.64
C ARG A 25 -16.41 7.04 -3.84
N GLY A 26 -17.48 7.81 -3.62
CA GLY A 26 -17.45 9.02 -2.80
C GLY A 26 -17.08 8.80 -1.31
N ALA A 27 -17.45 7.67 -0.72
CA ALA A 27 -17.06 7.31 0.65
C ALA A 27 -15.56 7.02 0.76
N LEU A 28 -15.02 6.28 -0.21
CA LEU A 28 -13.57 6.04 -0.32
C LEU A 28 -12.83 7.36 -0.56
N GLU A 29 -13.30 8.22 -1.46
CA GLU A 29 -12.70 9.54 -1.70
C GLU A 29 -12.79 10.47 -0.47
N GLY A 30 -13.84 10.36 0.35
CA GLY A 30 -13.96 11.04 1.63
C GLY A 30 -12.87 10.60 2.61
N LEU A 31 -12.72 9.30 2.82
CA LEU A 31 -11.67 8.71 3.67
C LEU A 31 -10.26 9.10 3.20
N HIS A 32 -10.00 9.05 1.90
CA HIS A 32 -8.72 9.48 1.35
C HIS A 32 -8.44 10.95 1.63
N ARG A 33 -9.44 11.83 1.50
CA ARG A 33 -9.28 13.26 1.82
C ARG A 33 -8.99 13.48 3.30
N THR A 34 -9.68 12.77 4.18
CA THR A 34 -9.42 12.83 5.62
C THR A 34 -7.97 12.41 5.93
N LEU A 35 -7.51 11.27 5.41
CA LEU A 35 -6.14 10.80 5.65
C LEU A 35 -5.08 11.70 5.01
N LEU A 36 -5.35 12.29 3.84
CA LEU A 36 -4.47 13.28 3.22
C LEU A 36 -4.34 14.56 4.03
N GLY A 37 -5.47 15.04 4.60
CA GLY A 37 -5.46 16.18 5.51
C GLY A 37 -4.54 15.89 6.69
N LEU A 38 -4.74 14.75 7.35
CA LEU A 38 -3.94 14.32 8.50
C LEU A 38 -2.45 14.14 8.16
N ALA A 39 -2.14 13.51 7.03
CA ALA A 39 -0.77 13.34 6.57
C ALA A 39 -0.11 14.68 6.22
N GLY A 40 -0.88 15.66 5.75
CA GLY A 40 -0.39 17.02 5.45
C GLY A 40 -0.18 17.86 6.70
N ASP A 41 -1.14 17.80 7.63
CA ASP A 41 -1.21 18.56 8.88
C ASP A 41 -0.27 18.01 9.98
N ASP A 42 0.31 16.83 9.79
CA ASP A 42 1.31 16.28 10.71
C ASP A 42 2.49 17.28 10.82
N PRO A 43 2.80 17.83 12.00
CA PRO A 43 3.85 18.84 12.13
C PRO A 43 5.26 18.25 12.05
N THR A 44 5.40 16.94 11.92
CA THR A 44 6.72 16.29 11.96
C THR A 44 7.59 16.79 10.80
N PRO A 45 8.79 17.31 11.09
CA PRO A 45 9.72 17.74 10.06
C PRO A 45 10.17 16.54 9.22
N TYR A 46 10.54 16.83 7.98
CA TYR A 46 11.26 15.86 7.18
C TYR A 46 12.68 15.72 7.73
N ASP A 47 13.13 14.48 7.86
CA ASP A 47 14.50 14.18 8.23
C ASP A 47 15.50 14.61 7.11
N GLU A 48 16.78 14.37 7.40
CA GLU A 48 17.87 14.63 6.45
C GLU A 48 17.80 13.79 5.17
N TYR A 49 16.89 12.82 5.07
CA TYR A 49 16.59 12.00 3.87
C TYR A 49 15.26 12.35 3.20
N GLY A 50 14.52 13.35 3.70
CA GLY A 50 13.24 13.75 3.14
C GLY A 50 12.12 12.77 3.51
N HIS A 51 12.34 11.98 4.55
CA HIS A 51 11.34 11.10 5.14
C HIS A 51 10.68 11.86 6.28
N ARG A 52 9.37 11.82 6.37
CA ARG A 52 8.70 12.25 7.60
C ARG A 52 8.83 11.12 8.62
N GLU A 53 9.40 11.37 9.79
CA GLU A 53 9.28 10.48 10.96
C GLU A 53 7.87 10.53 11.55
N SER A 54 6.84 10.50 10.70
CA SER A 54 5.50 10.81 11.15
C SER A 54 4.75 9.57 11.59
N ARG A 55 3.65 9.82 12.31
CA ARG A 55 2.66 8.80 12.63
C ARG A 55 2.01 8.31 11.34
N GLU A 56 1.77 7.00 11.26
CA GLU A 56 0.92 6.43 10.22
C GLU A 56 -0.52 6.42 10.72
N TYR A 57 -1.41 7.03 9.94
CA TYR A 57 -2.83 7.04 10.21
C TYR A 57 -3.51 6.00 9.33
N GLY A 58 -4.44 5.25 9.92
CA GLY A 58 -5.24 4.26 9.23
C GLY A 58 -6.71 4.62 9.30
N ALA A 59 -7.47 4.22 8.29
CA ALA A 59 -8.91 4.29 8.33
C ALA A 59 -9.50 3.16 7.50
N TYR A 60 -10.74 2.78 7.81
CA TYR A 60 -11.35 1.61 7.19
C TYR A 60 -12.84 1.78 6.94
N ILE A 61 -13.34 0.97 6.00
CA ILE A 61 -14.75 0.66 5.82
C ILE A 61 -14.89 -0.86 5.89
N LEU A 62 -15.58 -1.34 6.92
CA LEU A 62 -15.87 -2.76 7.10
C LEU A 62 -16.85 -3.26 6.03
N ALA A 63 -16.96 -4.59 5.91
CA ALA A 63 -17.88 -5.22 4.95
C ALA A 63 -19.36 -4.87 5.18
N ASP A 64 -19.73 -4.49 6.41
CA ASP A 64 -21.08 -4.02 6.77
C ASP A 64 -21.30 -2.51 6.56
N GLY A 65 -20.28 -1.79 6.06
CA GLY A 65 -20.32 -0.35 5.83
C GLY A 65 -19.89 0.50 7.03
N THR A 66 -19.61 -0.11 8.19
CA THR A 66 -19.09 0.60 9.36
C THR A 66 -17.74 1.24 9.03
N THR A 67 -17.58 2.53 9.34
CA THR A 67 -16.32 3.24 9.16
C THR A 67 -15.59 3.37 10.50
N GLY A 68 -14.27 3.49 10.44
CA GLY A 68 -13.47 3.78 11.61
C GLY A 68 -12.09 4.29 11.25
N ARG A 69 -11.36 4.69 12.28
CA ARG A 69 -10.01 5.25 12.20
C ARG A 69 -9.11 4.53 13.20
N ILE A 70 -7.86 4.36 12.81
CA ILE A 70 -6.77 3.89 13.66
C ILE A 70 -5.75 5.02 13.71
N ASP A 71 -5.50 5.52 14.92
CA ASP A 71 -4.36 6.39 15.19
C ASP A 71 -3.20 5.50 15.60
N GLY A 72 -2.29 5.25 14.67
CA GLY A 72 -1.14 4.38 14.89
C GLY A 72 0.03 5.14 15.51
N GLU A 73 0.69 4.53 16.49
CA GLU A 73 2.12 4.71 16.65
C GLU A 73 2.82 3.93 15.53
N LYS A 74 3.87 4.52 14.95
CA LYS A 74 4.65 3.90 13.89
C LYS A 74 5.31 2.63 14.44
N ALA A 75 5.04 1.46 13.86
CA ALA A 75 6.02 0.38 13.84
C ALA A 75 6.90 0.59 12.61
N ASP A 76 8.17 0.17 12.65
CA ASP A 76 9.23 0.50 11.67
C ASP A 76 8.88 0.27 10.19
N SER A 77 7.80 -0.44 9.87
CA SER A 77 7.44 -0.83 8.52
C SER A 77 5.93 -0.89 8.17
N CYS A 78 5.02 -0.63 9.13
CA CYS A 78 3.56 -0.69 8.91
C CYS A 78 2.75 -0.09 10.08
N ILE A 79 1.49 0.27 9.84
CA ILE A 79 0.54 0.66 10.88
C ILE A 79 0.19 -0.51 11.81
N VAL A 80 0.22 -0.27 13.12
CA VAL A 80 -0.19 -1.24 14.13
C VAL A 80 -1.72 -1.29 14.20
N ILE A 81 -2.29 -2.46 13.88
CA ILE A 81 -3.73 -2.71 14.00
C ILE A 81 -3.98 -3.55 15.25
N PRO A 82 -4.84 -3.10 16.18
CA PRO A 82 -5.23 -3.90 17.34
C PRO A 82 -5.76 -5.30 16.96
N ASP A 83 -5.42 -6.32 17.74
CA ASP A 83 -5.78 -7.71 17.44
C ASP A 83 -7.31 -7.97 17.46
N ASP A 84 -8.08 -7.20 18.20
CA ASP A 84 -9.55 -7.24 18.18
C ASP A 84 -10.13 -6.67 16.88
N LEU A 85 -9.47 -5.65 16.32
CA LEU A 85 -9.86 -5.02 15.06
C LEU A 85 -9.41 -5.84 13.84
N ILE A 86 -8.25 -6.49 13.88
CA ILE A 86 -7.69 -7.19 12.71
C ILE A 86 -8.63 -8.26 12.14
N ASN A 87 -9.36 -8.96 13.01
CA ASN A 87 -10.32 -9.98 12.60
C ASN A 87 -11.58 -9.38 11.98
N ARG A 88 -11.95 -8.16 12.37
CA ARG A 88 -13.12 -7.44 11.84
C ARG A 88 -12.85 -6.83 10.47
N LEU A 89 -11.59 -6.66 10.09
CA LEU A 89 -11.17 -6.10 8.81
C LEU A 89 -11.31 -7.08 7.63
N ALA A 90 -11.78 -8.31 7.86
CA ALA A 90 -12.02 -9.26 6.79
C ALA A 90 -13.00 -8.69 5.76
N GLY A 91 -12.58 -8.62 4.49
CA GLY A 91 -13.35 -8.01 3.41
C GLY A 91 -13.42 -6.48 3.43
N ALA A 92 -12.82 -5.81 4.41
CA ALA A 92 -12.84 -4.36 4.54
C ALA A 92 -12.01 -3.66 3.45
N HIS A 93 -12.31 -2.38 3.22
CA HIS A 93 -11.42 -1.45 2.55
C HIS A 93 -10.60 -0.73 3.61
N PHE A 94 -9.31 -1.01 3.69
CA PHE A 94 -8.38 -0.36 4.61
C PHE A 94 -7.49 0.62 3.86
N VAL A 95 -7.27 1.79 4.43
CA VAL A 95 -6.41 2.82 3.87
C VAL A 95 -5.50 3.39 4.93
N HIS A 96 -4.22 3.60 4.62
CA HIS A 96 -3.29 4.28 5.52
C HIS A 96 -2.38 5.28 4.81
N THR A 97 -1.62 6.04 5.59
CA THR A 97 -0.71 7.08 5.08
C THR A 97 0.73 6.58 5.01
N HIS A 98 1.45 6.92 3.95
CA HIS A 98 2.89 6.69 3.77
C HIS A 98 3.63 8.02 3.77
N PRO A 99 4.12 8.48 4.94
CA PRO A 99 4.64 9.83 5.09
C PRO A 99 5.93 10.10 4.30
N SER A 100 6.70 9.05 4.02
CA SER A 100 7.90 9.10 3.16
C SER A 100 7.60 9.03 1.66
N GLY A 101 6.32 8.98 1.26
CA GLY A 101 5.92 8.96 -0.15
C GLY A 101 6.16 7.62 -0.87
N GLY A 102 6.60 6.60 -0.15
CA GLY A 102 6.90 5.28 -0.69
C GLY A 102 5.65 4.47 -1.08
N SER A 103 5.84 3.44 -1.91
CA SER A 103 4.86 2.36 -2.12
C SER A 103 4.82 1.40 -0.91
N PHE A 104 3.97 0.37 -0.97
CA PHE A 104 3.85 -0.69 0.03
C PHE A 104 5.17 -1.40 0.36
N SER A 105 5.33 -1.76 1.62
CA SER A 105 6.30 -2.73 2.13
C SER A 105 5.76 -4.16 1.98
N LEU A 106 6.61 -5.16 2.27
CA LEU A 106 6.12 -6.53 2.41
C LEU A 106 5.17 -6.64 3.61
N ASP A 107 5.45 -5.90 4.69
CA ASP A 107 4.66 -5.96 5.92
C ASP A 107 3.24 -5.43 5.71
N ASP A 108 3.06 -4.41 4.88
CA ASP A 108 1.73 -3.95 4.43
C ASP A 108 0.93 -5.09 3.77
N VAL A 109 1.57 -5.85 2.88
CA VAL A 109 0.94 -6.98 2.18
C VAL A 109 0.62 -8.10 3.15
N LEU A 110 1.52 -8.40 4.09
CA LEU A 110 1.32 -9.43 5.10
C LEU A 110 0.24 -9.05 6.11
N LEU A 111 0.14 -7.76 6.46
CA LEU A 111 -0.94 -7.23 7.29
C LEU A 111 -2.28 -7.39 6.57
N ALA A 112 -2.37 -6.95 5.31
CA ALA A 112 -3.57 -7.08 4.48
C ALA A 112 -3.99 -8.55 4.33
N GLN A 113 -3.01 -9.45 4.14
CA GLN A 113 -3.23 -10.89 4.08
C GLN A 113 -3.74 -11.46 5.42
N ARG A 114 -3.11 -11.11 6.55
CA ARG A 114 -3.52 -11.55 7.90
C ARG A 114 -4.93 -11.08 8.22
N ALA A 115 -5.23 -9.82 7.94
CA ALA A 115 -6.54 -9.20 8.14
C ALA A 115 -7.59 -9.63 7.10
N LYS A 116 -7.17 -10.30 6.02
CA LYS A 116 -8.02 -10.70 4.88
C LYS A 116 -8.84 -9.52 4.31
N VAL A 117 -8.23 -8.34 4.22
CA VAL A 117 -8.92 -7.15 3.69
C VAL A 117 -9.33 -7.35 2.22
N GLY A 118 -10.43 -6.72 1.81
CA GLY A 118 -10.85 -6.70 0.40
C GLY A 118 -9.94 -5.80 -0.45
N SER A 119 -9.42 -4.72 0.14
CA SER A 119 -8.35 -3.93 -0.45
C SER A 119 -7.57 -3.16 0.60
N LEU A 120 -6.28 -2.99 0.35
CA LEU A 120 -5.42 -2.08 1.07
C LEU A 120 -5.04 -0.90 0.15
N ALA A 121 -5.18 0.32 0.64
CA ALA A 121 -4.70 1.53 -0.02
C ALA A 121 -3.67 2.25 0.85
N ALA A 122 -2.62 2.79 0.24
CA ALA A 122 -1.70 3.70 0.91
C ALA A 122 -1.70 5.04 0.17
N VAL A 123 -1.63 6.13 0.92
CA VAL A 123 -1.53 7.48 0.35
C VAL A 123 -0.22 8.11 0.79
N GLY A 124 0.61 8.48 -0.19
CA GLY A 124 1.92 9.09 0.04
C GLY A 124 2.08 10.43 -0.67
N VAL A 125 2.97 11.26 -0.15
CA VAL A 125 3.40 12.52 -0.78
C VAL A 125 4.88 12.39 -1.13
N ASP A 126 5.23 12.58 -2.41
CA ASP A 126 6.64 12.55 -2.82
C ASP A 126 7.37 13.86 -2.50
N ALA A 127 8.70 13.85 -2.64
CA ALA A 127 9.55 15.02 -2.36
C ALA A 127 9.18 16.28 -3.19
N GLY A 128 8.46 16.12 -4.30
CA GLY A 128 7.94 17.23 -5.10
C GLY A 128 6.53 17.68 -4.70
N GLY A 129 6.03 17.24 -3.56
CA GLY A 129 4.68 17.53 -3.07
C GLY A 129 3.57 16.82 -3.82
N ARG A 130 3.89 15.88 -4.73
CA ARG A 130 2.86 15.18 -5.52
C ARG A 130 2.28 14.05 -4.70
N ARG A 131 0.95 13.96 -4.71
CA ARG A 131 0.20 12.95 -3.98
C ARG A 131 -0.01 11.71 -4.85
N TRP A 132 0.19 10.55 -4.25
CA TRP A 132 0.05 9.25 -4.88
C TRP A 132 -0.83 8.35 -4.03
N ARG A 133 -1.72 7.61 -4.68
CA ARG A 133 -2.43 6.48 -4.07
C ARG A 133 -1.88 5.19 -4.64
N TYR A 134 -1.52 4.29 -3.75
CA TYR A 134 -1.15 2.91 -4.02
C TYR A 134 -2.31 2.04 -3.59
N THR A 135 -2.69 1.05 -4.38
CA THR A 135 -3.74 0.09 -3.98
C THR A 135 -3.24 -1.32 -4.24
N VAL A 136 -3.48 -2.22 -3.30
CA VAL A 136 -3.26 -3.66 -3.46
C VAL A 136 -4.54 -4.41 -3.10
N ARG A 137 -4.85 -5.44 -3.89
CA ARG A 137 -5.99 -6.34 -3.68
C ARG A 137 -5.56 -7.79 -3.88
N PRO A 138 -6.24 -8.75 -3.22
CA PRO A 138 -6.06 -10.14 -3.57
C PRO A 138 -6.55 -10.35 -5.01
N GLY A 139 -5.79 -11.07 -5.84
CA GLY A 139 -6.29 -11.48 -7.15
C GLY A 139 -7.01 -12.82 -7.11
N PRO A 140 -7.24 -13.45 -8.28
CA PRO A 140 -7.97 -14.70 -8.42
C PRO A 140 -7.53 -15.78 -7.43
N GLY A 141 -8.44 -16.17 -6.53
CA GLY A 141 -8.18 -17.16 -5.46
C GLY A 141 -7.93 -16.57 -4.07
N GLY A 142 -7.96 -15.24 -3.92
CA GLY A 142 -7.83 -14.58 -2.62
C GLY A 142 -6.37 -14.31 -2.24
N TRP A 143 -6.14 -14.04 -0.95
CA TRP A 143 -4.79 -13.86 -0.41
C TRP A 143 -4.06 -15.21 -0.35
N LYS A 144 -2.81 -15.25 -0.83
CA LYS A 144 -1.95 -16.44 -0.73
C LYS A 144 -1.45 -16.66 0.70
N HIS A 145 -0.84 -17.81 0.95
CA HIS A 145 -0.13 -18.07 2.20
C HIS A 145 1.06 -17.12 2.38
N ARG A 146 1.39 -16.79 3.63
CA ARG A 146 2.48 -15.86 4.02
C ARG A 146 3.79 -16.18 3.29
N ASP A 147 4.18 -17.44 3.27
CA ASP A 147 5.47 -17.88 2.71
C ASP A 147 5.60 -17.63 1.21
N ALA A 148 4.47 -17.62 0.48
CA ALA A 148 4.46 -17.31 -0.94
C ALA A 148 4.87 -15.86 -1.21
N TYR A 149 4.45 -14.92 -0.36
CA TYR A 149 4.84 -13.51 -0.46
C TYR A 149 6.30 -13.30 -0.04
N ILE A 150 6.73 -13.93 1.07
CA ILE A 150 8.11 -13.82 1.56
C ILE A 150 9.10 -14.33 0.50
N SER A 151 8.87 -15.53 -0.02
CA SER A 151 9.75 -16.16 -1.02
C SER A 151 9.79 -15.33 -2.31
N ALA A 152 8.63 -14.92 -2.82
CA ALA A 152 8.55 -14.11 -4.03
C ALA A 152 9.21 -12.73 -3.85
N ARG A 153 9.08 -12.09 -2.67
CA ARG A 153 9.71 -10.81 -2.36
C ARG A 153 11.24 -10.91 -2.45
N ALA A 154 11.83 -11.93 -1.85
CA ALA A 154 13.28 -12.11 -1.81
C ALA A 154 13.88 -12.28 -3.23
N GLU A 155 13.19 -13.01 -4.12
CA GLU A 155 13.60 -13.14 -5.51
C GLU A 155 13.47 -11.82 -6.28
N VAL A 156 12.34 -11.13 -6.10
CA VAL A 156 12.07 -9.84 -6.75
C VAL A 156 13.06 -8.77 -6.30
N GLU A 157 13.44 -8.72 -5.02
CA GLU A 157 14.46 -7.79 -4.53
C GLU A 157 15.75 -7.94 -5.28
N LYS A 158 16.28 -9.16 -5.40
CA LYS A 158 17.54 -9.42 -6.10
C LYS A 158 17.50 -8.88 -7.53
N GLU A 159 16.37 -9.08 -8.23
CA GLU A 159 16.21 -8.60 -9.60
C GLU A 159 16.12 -7.07 -9.72
N VAL A 160 15.35 -6.42 -8.83
CA VAL A 160 15.15 -4.96 -8.88
C VAL A 160 16.37 -4.23 -8.36
N TYR A 161 17.00 -4.74 -7.31
CA TYR A 161 18.21 -4.19 -6.70
C TYR A 161 19.32 -4.04 -7.73
N ARG A 162 19.58 -5.10 -8.52
CA ARG A 162 20.58 -5.06 -9.60
C ARG A 162 20.34 -3.91 -10.60
N ARG A 163 19.08 -3.61 -10.93
CA ARG A 163 18.72 -2.52 -11.85
C ARG A 163 18.83 -1.13 -11.20
N GLY A 164 18.53 -1.04 -9.90
CA GLY A 164 18.63 0.21 -9.15
C GLY A 164 20.07 0.67 -8.96
N TRP A 165 20.99 -0.26 -8.70
CA TRP A 165 22.40 0.05 -8.50
C TRP A 165 23.08 0.62 -9.74
N ILE A 166 22.78 0.08 -10.92
CA ILE A 166 23.26 0.65 -12.19
C ILE A 166 22.85 2.12 -12.32
N ARG A 167 21.62 2.47 -11.90
CA ARG A 167 21.16 3.88 -11.94
C ARG A 167 21.89 4.76 -10.93
N LEU A 168 22.14 4.24 -9.73
CA LEU A 168 22.89 4.96 -8.70
C LEU A 168 24.34 5.21 -9.13
N ASP A 169 25.00 4.20 -9.70
CA ASP A 169 26.38 4.30 -10.17
C ASP A 169 26.49 5.30 -11.33
N LEU A 170 25.56 5.26 -12.29
CA LEU A 170 25.48 6.26 -13.37
C LEU A 170 25.23 7.69 -12.84
N ALA A 171 24.42 7.84 -11.79
CA ALA A 171 24.17 9.13 -11.17
C ALA A 171 25.40 9.65 -10.40
N ARG A 172 26.12 8.76 -9.70
CA ARG A 172 27.38 9.09 -9.00
C ARG A 172 28.45 9.54 -9.98
N ALA A 173 28.66 8.79 -11.05
CA ALA A 173 29.62 9.14 -12.11
C ALA A 173 29.30 10.50 -12.76
N ALA A 174 28.02 10.87 -12.81
CA ALA A 174 27.56 12.15 -13.35
C ALA A 174 27.44 13.29 -12.32
N GLY A 175 27.85 13.08 -11.05
CA GLY A 175 27.71 14.09 -9.99
C GLY A 175 26.26 14.43 -9.61
N ARG A 176 25.30 13.58 -9.96
CA ARG A 176 23.84 13.78 -9.77
C ARG A 176 23.25 12.92 -8.63
N ALA A 177 24.08 12.22 -7.88
CA ALA A 177 23.64 11.36 -6.77
C ALA A 177 23.40 12.18 -5.49
N ASP A 178 22.52 13.17 -5.58
CA ASP A 178 22.10 13.99 -4.44
C ASP A 178 20.99 13.30 -3.61
N LYS A 179 20.54 13.98 -2.55
CA LYS A 179 19.47 13.52 -1.66
C LYS A 179 18.17 13.23 -2.42
N THR A 180 17.74 14.16 -3.28
CA THR A 180 16.51 14.04 -4.05
C THR A 180 16.55 12.83 -4.97
N PHE A 181 17.70 12.57 -5.59
CA PHE A 181 17.92 11.39 -6.41
C PHE A 181 17.79 10.09 -5.59
N LYS A 182 18.40 10.03 -4.40
CA LYS A 182 18.33 8.84 -3.52
C LYS A 182 16.89 8.53 -3.12
N THR A 183 16.13 9.53 -2.64
CA THR A 183 14.72 9.36 -2.27
C THR A 183 13.87 8.93 -3.46
N ALA A 184 14.07 9.55 -4.63
CA ALA A 184 13.36 9.16 -5.86
C ALA A 184 13.69 7.72 -6.29
N LEU A 185 14.95 7.30 -6.13
CA LEU A 185 15.39 5.93 -6.43
C LEU A 185 14.77 4.91 -5.46
N GLU A 186 14.67 5.24 -4.17
CA GLU A 186 14.01 4.40 -3.16
C GLU A 186 12.51 4.21 -3.46
N ILE A 187 11.80 5.30 -3.77
CA ILE A 187 10.38 5.26 -4.15
C ILE A 187 10.21 4.42 -5.44
N TRP A 188 11.08 4.63 -6.43
CA TRP A 188 11.06 3.83 -7.66
C TRP A 188 11.33 2.35 -7.36
N HIS A 189 12.31 2.04 -6.51
CA HIS A 189 12.67 0.67 -6.17
C HIS A 189 11.49 -0.06 -5.53
N ARG A 190 10.84 0.54 -4.52
CA ARG A 190 9.66 -0.03 -3.85
C ARG A 190 8.49 -0.25 -4.83
N ASP A 191 8.23 0.70 -5.74
CA ASP A 191 7.19 0.53 -6.77
C ASP A 191 7.48 -0.63 -7.73
N GLN A 192 8.74 -0.77 -8.19
CA GLN A 192 9.11 -1.87 -9.09
C GLN A 192 9.04 -3.24 -8.42
N VAL A 193 9.49 -3.28 -7.16
CA VAL A 193 9.31 -4.42 -6.28
C VAL A 193 7.85 -4.83 -6.21
N MET A 194 6.94 -3.89 -5.93
CA MET A 194 5.54 -4.21 -5.72
C MET A 194 4.87 -4.68 -7.01
N LYS A 195 5.19 -4.06 -8.14
CA LYS A 195 4.73 -4.51 -9.46
C LYS A 195 5.12 -5.96 -9.76
N ARG A 196 6.37 -6.32 -9.49
CA ARG A 196 6.88 -7.68 -9.74
C ARG A 196 6.36 -8.69 -8.74
N LEU A 197 6.29 -8.31 -7.46
CA LEU A 197 5.67 -9.14 -6.42
C LEU A 197 4.23 -9.45 -6.82
N ALA A 198 3.45 -8.43 -7.17
CA ALA A 198 2.07 -8.57 -7.59
C ALA A 198 1.93 -9.51 -8.79
N ALA A 199 2.77 -9.36 -9.82
CA ALA A 199 2.76 -10.25 -10.98
C ALA A 199 3.03 -11.73 -10.61
N ARG A 200 3.97 -12.00 -9.69
CA ARG A 200 4.30 -13.38 -9.26
C ARG A 200 3.24 -14.00 -8.35
N THR A 201 2.70 -13.20 -7.45
CA THR A 201 1.75 -13.68 -6.44
C THR A 201 0.30 -13.55 -6.89
N GLY A 202 0.05 -12.95 -8.05
CA GLY A 202 -1.29 -12.69 -8.57
C GLY A 202 -2.02 -11.61 -7.78
N LEU A 203 -1.33 -10.69 -7.11
CA LEU A 203 -2.01 -9.52 -6.52
C LEU A 203 -2.40 -8.54 -7.64
N GLU A 204 -3.47 -7.79 -7.41
CA GLU A 204 -3.71 -6.58 -8.19
C GLU A 204 -2.99 -5.42 -7.49
N TYR A 205 -2.12 -4.73 -8.21
CA TYR A 205 -1.43 -3.54 -7.70
C TYR A 205 -1.61 -2.37 -8.65
N THR A 206 -2.02 -1.23 -8.12
CA THR A 206 -2.13 0.02 -8.87
C THR A 206 -1.43 1.16 -8.15
N ARG A 207 -0.96 2.12 -8.95
CA ARG A 207 -0.42 3.39 -8.50
C ARG A 207 -1.06 4.50 -9.32
N GLU A 208 -1.72 5.44 -8.67
CA GLU A 208 -2.39 6.56 -9.32
C GLU A 208 -1.94 7.89 -8.69
N ARG A 209 -1.78 8.92 -9.53
CA ARG A 209 -1.57 10.28 -9.04
C ARG A 209 -2.92 10.86 -8.66
N ILE A 210 -3.01 11.44 -7.48
CA ILE A 210 -4.24 12.07 -6.97
C ILE A 210 -4.06 13.59 -6.88
N ARG A 211 -5.17 14.32 -7.01
CA ARG A 211 -5.20 15.79 -6.95
C ARG A 211 -5.42 16.23 -5.50
#